data_AF-A0A0F9SNH5-F1
#
_entry.id   AF-A0A0F9SNH5-F1
#
_cell.length_a   1.000
_cell.length_b   1.000
_cell.length_c   1.000
_cell.angle_alpha   90.00
_cell.angle_beta   90.00
_cell.angle_gamma   90.00
#
_symmetry.space_group_name_H-M   'P 1'
#
loop_
_entity.id
_entity.type
_entity.pdbx_description
1 polymer ?
#
loop_
_entity_poly.entity_id
_entity_poly.type
_entity_poly.pdbx_seq_one_letter_code
_entity_poly.pdbx_strand_id
1 'polypeptide(L)' 'MPDKTYLGDSVYVDFPGYGITLTTENGYGPTNTIFLEPEVIVSLEEFLETLKAELQA' A
#
# COMPACT_ATOMS: atom_id res chain seq x y z
N MET A 1 16.32 -8.69 -0.86
CA MET A 1 15.28 -8.00 -1.65
C MET A 1 15.31 -6.55 -1.18
N PRO A 2 15.09 -5.52 -2.01
CA PRO A 2 14.94 -4.18 -1.46
C PRO A 2 13.91 -4.24 -0.33
N ASP A 3 14.16 -3.50 0.75
CA ASP A 3 13.51 -3.67 2.07
C ASP A 3 12.01 -3.36 2.00
N LYS A 4 11.20 -4.34 1.55
CA LYS A 4 9.75 -4.23 1.58
C LYS A 4 9.31 -3.94 3.01
N THR A 5 8.48 -2.93 3.19
CA THR A 5 7.90 -2.58 4.49
C THR A 5 6.63 -3.39 4.72
N TYR A 6 6.56 -4.11 5.84
CA TYR A 6 5.37 -4.87 6.24
C TYR A 6 4.27 -3.94 6.77
N LEU A 7 3.06 -4.05 6.24
CA LEU A 7 1.90 -3.23 6.61
C LEU A 7 0.89 -3.95 7.50
N GLY A 8 1.07 -5.25 7.77
CA GLY A 8 0.09 -6.09 8.45
C GLY A 8 -0.65 -7.04 7.52
N ASP A 9 -1.26 -8.09 8.06
CA ASP A 9 -2.08 -9.06 7.33
C ASP A 9 -1.44 -9.63 6.05
N SER A 10 -0.14 -9.95 6.13
CA SER A 10 0.65 -10.41 4.98
C SER A 10 0.72 -9.43 3.80
N VAL A 11 0.44 -8.14 4.03
CA VAL A 11 0.59 -7.04 3.06
C VAL A 11 1.94 -6.37 3.23
N TYR A 12 2.60 -6.09 2.10
CA TYR A 12 3.90 -5.45 2.03
C TYR A 12 3.88 -4.32 1.00
N VAL A 13 4.72 -3.30 1.21
CA VAL A 13 4.92 -2.18 0.28
C VAL A 13 6.38 -2.01 -0.10
N ASP A 14 6.63 -1.68 -1.36
CA ASP A 14 7.94 -1.33 -1.91
C ASP A 14 7.86 -0.01 -2.70
N PHE A 15 8.95 0.75 -2.77
CA PHE A 15 9.06 2.00 -3.53
C PHE A 15 10.16 1.89 -4.59
N PRO A 16 9.82 1.46 -5.83
CA PRO A 16 10.79 1.34 -6.91
C PRO A 16 11.26 2.67 -7.53
N GLY A 17 10.81 3.82 -7.04
CA GLY A 17 11.29 5.15 -7.47
C GLY A 17 10.30 6.00 -8.29
N TYR A 18 9.07 5.54 -8.51
CA TYR A 18 8.01 6.35 -9.14
C TYR A 18 6.71 6.26 -8.35
N GLY A 19 6.09 5.07 -8.33
CA GLY A 19 4.94 4.74 -7.49
C GLY A 19 5.32 3.75 -6.39
N ILE A 20 4.32 3.23 -5.67
CA ILE A 20 4.50 2.13 -4.72
C ILE A 20 3.95 0.81 -5.28
N THR A 21 4.55 -0.30 -4.87
CA THR A 21 4.07 -1.64 -5.17
C THR A 21 3.58 -2.28 -3.89
N LEU A 22 2.30 -2.65 -3.85
CA LEU A 22 1.71 -3.47 -2.79
C LEU A 22 1.72 -4.93 -3.20
N THR A 23 2.16 -5.80 -2.29
CA THR A 23 2.08 -7.25 -2.48
C THR A 23 1.40 -7.91 -1.28
N THR A 24 0.50 -8.85 -1.53
CA THR A 24 0.07 -9.81 -0.52
C THR A 24 0.90 -11.08 -0.67
N GLU A 25 1.38 -11.66 0.43
CA GLU A 25 2.23 -12.85 0.39
C GLU A 25 1.65 -13.97 1.25
N ASN A 26 1.89 -15.23 0.86
CA ASN A 26 1.41 -16.41 1.60
C ASN A 26 2.56 -17.27 2.17
N GLY A 27 3.75 -16.70 2.31
CA GLY A 27 4.96 -17.40 2.77
C GLY A 27 5.74 -18.13 1.67
N TYR A 28 5.19 -18.27 0.46
CA TYR A 28 5.90 -18.83 -0.71
C TYR A 28 6.24 -17.76 -1.77
N GLY A 29 5.74 -16.54 -1.57
CA GLY A 29 5.91 -15.40 -2.47
C GLY A 29 4.63 -14.56 -2.57
N PRO A 30 4.64 -13.51 -3.42
CA PRO A 30 3.47 -12.68 -3.63
C PRO A 30 2.37 -13.43 -4.38
N THR A 31 1.16 -13.45 -3.82
CA THR A 31 -0.05 -13.97 -4.48
C THR A 31 -0.76 -12.89 -5.28
N ASN A 32 -0.65 -11.63 -4.87
CA ASN A 32 -1.16 -10.48 -5.59
C ASN A 32 -0.12 -9.37 -5.62
N THR A 33 -0.22 -8.53 -6.64
CA THR A 33 0.64 -7.36 -6.82
C THR A 33 -0.20 -6.22 -7.38
N ILE A 34 -0.17 -5.07 -6.71
CA ILE A 34 -0.88 -3.86 -7.11
C ILE A 34 0.17 -2.76 -7.22
N PHE A 35 0.21 -2.08 -8.36
CA PHE A 35 1.05 -0.92 -8.58
C PHE A 35 0.18 0.32 -8.40
N LEU A 36 0.61 1.23 -7.52
CA LEU A 36 -0.05 2.50 -7.30
C LEU A 36 0.85 3.60 -7.85
N GLU A 37 0.40 4.23 -8.92
CA GLU A 37 1.02 5.42 -9.48
C GLU A 37 0.82 6.63 -8.54
N PRO A 38 1.68 7.67 -8.63
CA PRO A 38 1.62 8.83 -7.74
C PRO A 38 0.21 9.44 -7.58
N GLU A 39 -0.53 9.60 -8.67
CA GLU A 39 -1.88 10.14 -8.68
C GLU A 39 -2.87 9.28 -7.88
N VAL A 40 -2.71 7.95 -7.91
CA VAL A 40 -3.56 7.02 -7.16
C VAL A 40 -3.24 7.10 -5.67
N ILE A 41 -1.97 7.29 -5.32
CA ILE A 41 -1.54 7.49 -3.93
C ILE A 41 -2.18 8.77 -3.37
N VAL A 42 -2.12 9.88 -4.12
CA VAL A 42 -2.74 11.15 -3.70
C VAL A 42 -4.24 10.98 -3.46
N SER A 43 -4.97 10.36 -4.40
CA SER A 43 -6.41 10.12 -4.21
C SER A 43 -6.72 9.15 -3.04
N LEU A 44 -5.85 8.17 -2.78
CA LEU A 44 -6.00 7.28 -1.63
C LEU A 44 -5.78 8.04 -0.30
N GLU A 45 -4.80 8.94 -0.24
CA GLU A 45 -4.55 9.79 0.93
C GLU A 45 -5.76 10.68 1.23
N GLU A 46 -6.32 11.36 0.23
CA GLU A 46 -7.53 12.18 0.37
C GLU A 46 -8.73 11.38 0.91
N PHE A 47 -8.91 10.15 0.41
CA PHE A 47 -9.94 9.24 0.92
C PHE A 47 -9.69 8.87 2.39
N LEU A 48 -8.45 8.54 2.76
CA LEU A 48 -8.09 8.17 4.13
C LEU A 48 -8.25 9.35 5.11
N GLU A 49 -7.98 10.58 4.70
CA GLU A 49 -8.23 11.77 5.51
C GLU A 49 -9.73 11.95 5.81
N THR A 50 -10.56 11.79 4.78
CA THR A 50 -12.03 11.84 4.93
C THR A 50 -12.51 10.75 5.89
N LEU A 51 -12.03 9.53 5.73
CA LEU A 51 -12.40 8.39 6.59
C LEU A 51 -11.97 8.58 8.05
N LYS A 52 -10.77 9.14 8.29
CA LYS A 52 -10.30 9.42 9.66
C LYS A 52 -11.19 10.43 10.37
N ALA A 53 -11.66 11.46 9.65
CA ALA A 53 -12.59 12.43 10.21
C ALA A 53 -13.92 11.80 10.64
N GLU A 54 -14.42 10.83 9.88
CA GLU A 54 -15.65 10.08 10.22
C GLU A 54 -15.45 9.17 11.44
N LEU A 55 -14.30 8.49 11.55
CA LEU A 55 -14.04 7.55 12.65
C LEU A 55 -13.72 8.24 13.99
N GLN A 56 -13.40 9.52 13.97
CA GLN A 56 -13.10 10.32 15.17
C GLN A 56 -14.30 11.16 15.66
N ALA A 57 -15.43 11.12 14.94
CA ALA A 57 -16.69 11.78 15.28
C ALA A 57 -17.59 10.88 16.16
#